data_AF-A0A9P9F828-F1
#
_entry.id   AF-A0A9P9F828-F1
#
_cell.length_a   1.000
_cell.length_b   1.000
_cell.length_c   1.000
_cell.angle_alpha   90.00
_cell.angle_beta   90.00
_cell.angle_gamma   90.00
#
_symmetry.space_group_name_H-M   'P 1'
#
loop_
_entity.id
_entity.type
_entity.pdbx_description
1 polymer ?
#
loop_
_entity_poly.entity_id
_entity_poly.type
_entity_poly.pdbx_seq_one_letter_code
_entity_poly.pdbx_strand_id
1 'polypeptide(L)'
;DASSDNSTPGKTASDSTDTGTALLPNTHMASANFTDEFGHSNFLVVYQLKSLAIYMSAYNSSEDAWIVSPVVDGTNGISLDSVRNGTSLALDVYYHNSTWRDVHLYWQSPTNAIKTLFRNDTSTTETLSPKGWTYPFSTDRYTGADGSSIVSYGRQCVYCTLYTYIFFQDDTDDVLGGVLFHANEDGWTDRNFTEITSPAANTSLALAVVPATNSSDRGMIIFYQTGSGVLAQLTYDGDSGYSGQTLSRGLVDKSSVIAFSTGFNDTESDLGFQVLTTDPDADGVLLTYYHDGDWVASDEVAALSSCASRSSMAVNLGRRVYCVVDADHGEVKIVEWVWRGEPSGDTDSFSSYDKVGTVDT
;
A
#
# COMPACT_ATOMS: atom_id res chain seq x y z
N ASP A 1 43.21 -41.33 42.74
CA ASP A 1 42.57 -40.07 43.19
C ASP A 1 43.26 -38.89 42.53
N ALA A 2 42.65 -37.89 41.91
CA ALA A 2 41.31 -37.62 41.36
C ALA A 2 41.48 -36.32 40.52
N SER A 3 40.99 -36.28 39.27
CA SER A 3 39.99 -35.33 38.71
C SER A 3 40.32 -33.83 38.77
N SER A 4 40.63 -33.18 37.63
CA SER A 4 39.74 -32.26 36.84
C SER A 4 39.79 -30.80 37.37
N ASP A 5 39.63 -29.68 36.65
CA ASP A 5 39.07 -29.36 35.34
C ASP A 5 39.68 -28.06 34.76
N ASN A 6 39.54 -27.93 33.45
CA ASN A 6 39.84 -26.79 32.59
C ASN A 6 38.55 -25.97 32.37
N SER A 7 38.57 -24.64 32.43
CA SER A 7 37.66 -23.79 31.62
C SER A 7 37.87 -22.28 31.79
N THR A 8 38.16 -21.66 30.66
CA THR A 8 38.08 -20.23 30.36
C THR A 8 36.61 -19.78 30.39
N PRO A 9 36.25 -18.60 30.96
CA PRO A 9 34.89 -18.09 30.85
C PRO A 9 34.66 -17.52 29.46
N GLY A 10 33.96 -18.28 28.62
CA GLY A 10 33.31 -17.78 27.42
C GLY A 10 32.16 -16.85 27.83
N LYS A 11 32.20 -15.59 27.39
CA LYS A 11 30.99 -14.78 27.26
C LYS A 11 30.32 -15.22 25.97
N THR A 12 29.25 -16.00 26.13
CA THR A 12 28.28 -16.31 25.10
C THR A 12 27.71 -14.99 24.59
N ALA A 13 28.10 -14.59 23.39
CA ALA A 13 27.30 -13.68 22.59
C ALA A 13 26.01 -14.43 22.26
N SER A 14 24.86 -13.87 22.61
CA SER A 14 23.62 -14.30 21.99
C SER A 14 23.67 -13.82 20.55
N ASP A 15 24.18 -14.67 19.66
CA ASP A 15 23.88 -14.55 18.24
C ASP A 15 22.39 -14.83 18.09
N SER A 16 21.58 -13.77 18.14
CA SER A 16 20.28 -13.80 17.48
C SER A 16 20.60 -13.98 16.00
N THR A 17 20.45 -15.21 15.50
CA THR A 17 20.51 -15.50 14.07
C THR A 17 19.40 -14.70 13.40
N ASP A 18 19.74 -13.50 12.94
CA ASP A 18 18.89 -12.69 12.10
C ASP A 18 18.81 -13.41 10.74
N THR A 19 17.88 -14.36 10.65
CA THR A 19 17.63 -15.10 9.41
C THR A 19 17.13 -14.07 8.42
N GLY A 20 17.92 -13.69 7.40
CA GLY A 20 17.58 -12.64 6.44
C GLY A 20 16.24 -12.84 5.70
N THR A 21 15.55 -13.96 5.93
CA THR A 21 14.19 -14.27 5.51
C THR A 21 13.10 -13.70 6.43
N ALA A 22 13.44 -13.14 7.59
CA ALA A 22 12.46 -12.54 8.50
C ALA A 22 11.92 -11.21 7.94
N LEU A 23 10.65 -10.92 8.26
CA LEU A 23 10.00 -9.66 7.90
C LEU A 23 10.78 -8.46 8.45
N LEU A 24 10.94 -7.41 7.65
CA LEU A 24 11.51 -6.16 8.13
C LEU A 24 10.51 -5.51 9.12
N PRO A 25 10.91 -5.20 10.37
CA PRO A 25 9.96 -4.75 11.40
C PRO A 25 9.12 -3.52 11.07
N ASN A 26 9.65 -2.62 10.26
CA ASN A 26 8.97 -1.42 9.79
C ASN A 26 8.83 -1.45 8.26
N THR A 27 8.64 -2.64 7.67
CA THR A 27 8.38 -2.74 6.23
C THR A 27 7.19 -1.87 5.87
N HIS A 28 7.28 -1.07 4.82
CA HIS A 28 6.08 -0.56 4.17
C HIS A 28 5.40 -1.72 3.44
N MET A 29 4.09 -1.60 3.24
CA MET A 29 3.30 -2.60 2.54
C MET A 29 2.48 -1.94 1.45
N ALA A 30 2.14 -2.71 0.44
CA ALA A 30 1.07 -2.36 -0.49
C ALA A 30 0.15 -3.56 -0.68
N SER A 31 -1.12 -3.29 -0.96
CA SER A 31 -2.08 -4.35 -1.23
C SER A 31 -2.95 -4.00 -2.42
N ALA A 32 -3.32 -5.02 -3.17
CA ALA A 32 -4.29 -4.96 -4.24
C ALA A 32 -5.20 -6.19 -4.14
N ASN A 33 -6.34 -6.12 -4.80
CA ASN A 33 -7.27 -7.24 -4.86
C ASN A 33 -7.95 -7.30 -6.22
N PHE A 34 -8.48 -8.47 -6.55
CA PHE A 34 -9.30 -8.66 -7.72
C PHE A 34 -10.26 -9.84 -7.54
N THR A 35 -11.26 -9.90 -8.41
CA THR A 35 -12.12 -11.08 -8.57
C THR A 35 -11.75 -11.78 -9.87
N ASP A 36 -11.50 -13.09 -9.82
CA ASP A 36 -11.18 -13.88 -11.00
C ASP A 36 -12.46 -14.27 -11.79
N GLU A 37 -12.28 -14.97 -12.91
CA GLU A 37 -13.36 -15.43 -13.77
C GLU A 37 -14.32 -16.42 -13.10
N PHE A 38 -13.93 -17.02 -11.97
CA PHE A 38 -14.76 -17.96 -11.20
C PHE A 38 -15.51 -17.28 -10.05
N GLY A 39 -15.28 -15.98 -9.84
CA GLY A 39 -15.90 -15.21 -8.77
C GLY A 39 -15.16 -15.30 -7.44
N HIS A 40 -13.94 -15.86 -7.41
CA HIS A 40 -13.16 -15.93 -6.18
C HIS A 40 -12.48 -14.59 -5.90
N SER A 41 -12.45 -14.21 -4.63
CA SER A 41 -11.72 -13.05 -4.16
C SER A 41 -10.25 -13.40 -4.01
N ASN A 42 -9.41 -12.56 -4.63
CA ASN A 42 -7.97 -12.69 -4.62
C ASN A 42 -7.36 -11.45 -3.96
N PHE A 43 -6.47 -11.64 -2.99
CA PHE A 43 -5.79 -10.55 -2.29
C PHE A 43 -4.29 -10.71 -2.45
N LEU A 44 -3.59 -9.59 -2.72
CA LEU A 44 -2.14 -9.52 -2.84
C LEU A 44 -1.61 -8.58 -1.77
N VAL A 45 -0.55 -8.96 -1.09
CA VAL A 45 0.17 -8.13 -0.11
C VAL A 45 1.66 -8.22 -0.40
N VAL A 46 2.29 -7.07 -0.67
CA VAL A 46 3.74 -7.00 -0.87
C VAL A 46 4.43 -6.36 0.33
N TYR A 47 5.59 -6.89 0.68
CA TYR A 47 6.38 -6.48 1.84
C TYR A 47 7.87 -6.75 1.61
N GLN A 48 8.69 -6.15 2.45
CA GLN A 48 10.14 -6.26 2.44
C GLN A 48 10.63 -7.14 3.60
N LEU A 49 11.59 -8.00 3.31
CA LEU A 49 12.33 -8.78 4.30
C LEU A 49 13.58 -8.03 4.78
N LYS A 50 14.16 -8.43 5.91
CA LYS A 50 15.42 -7.85 6.43
C LYS A 50 16.60 -7.95 5.47
N SER A 51 16.58 -8.92 4.55
CA SER A 51 17.56 -9.07 3.47
C SER A 51 17.41 -8.05 2.34
N LEU A 52 16.46 -7.11 2.42
CA LEU A 52 16.01 -6.20 1.34
C LEU A 52 15.18 -6.87 0.25
N ALA A 53 15.01 -8.19 0.29
CA ALA A 53 14.17 -8.90 -0.67
C ALA A 53 12.71 -8.44 -0.56
N ILE A 54 12.02 -8.36 -1.69
CA ILE A 54 10.59 -8.04 -1.77
C ILE A 54 9.84 -9.33 -2.09
N TYR A 55 8.84 -9.63 -1.27
CA TYR A 55 7.99 -10.80 -1.39
C TYR A 55 6.53 -10.39 -1.54
N MET A 56 5.72 -11.30 -2.08
CA MET A 56 4.29 -11.13 -2.24
C MET A 56 3.57 -12.34 -1.65
N SER A 57 2.65 -12.08 -0.72
CA SER A 57 1.67 -13.05 -0.26
C SER A 57 0.40 -12.89 -1.08
N ALA A 58 -0.11 -13.99 -1.61
CA ALA A 58 -1.35 -14.02 -2.38
C ALA A 58 -2.34 -14.99 -1.74
N TYR A 59 -3.58 -14.54 -1.55
CA TYR A 59 -4.68 -15.34 -1.04
C TYR A 59 -5.71 -15.60 -2.13
N ASN A 60 -6.28 -16.80 -2.17
CA ASN A 60 -7.43 -17.14 -2.99
C ASN A 60 -8.57 -17.71 -2.12
N SER A 61 -9.76 -17.14 -2.23
CA SER A 61 -10.93 -17.59 -1.47
C SER A 61 -11.42 -19.01 -1.80
N SER A 62 -11.02 -19.62 -2.92
CA SER A 62 -11.34 -21.03 -3.22
C SER A 62 -10.52 -22.00 -2.40
N GLU A 63 -9.26 -21.65 -2.13
CA GLU A 63 -8.30 -22.47 -1.39
C GLU A 63 -8.27 -22.14 0.11
N ASP A 64 -8.78 -20.95 0.49
CA ASP A 64 -8.77 -20.43 1.87
C ASP A 64 -7.34 -20.44 2.46
N ALA A 65 -6.35 -20.11 1.63
CA ALA A 65 -4.94 -20.21 1.96
C ALA A 65 -4.13 -19.06 1.34
N TRP A 66 -3.05 -18.70 2.03
CA TRP A 66 -2.01 -17.82 1.51
C TRP A 66 -0.92 -18.65 0.82
N ILE A 67 -0.38 -18.09 -0.26
CA ILE A 67 0.87 -18.54 -0.87
C ILE A 67 1.87 -17.40 -0.83
N VAL A 68 3.14 -17.74 -0.66
CA VAL A 68 4.23 -16.76 -0.61
C VAL A 68 5.11 -16.94 -1.85
N SER A 69 5.37 -15.84 -2.56
CA SER A 69 6.21 -15.82 -3.76
C SER A 69 7.25 -14.71 -3.70
N PRO A 70 8.51 -14.97 -4.06
CA PRO A 70 9.51 -13.92 -4.21
C PRO A 70 9.19 -13.02 -5.41
N VAL A 71 9.44 -11.72 -5.26
CA VAL A 71 9.36 -10.73 -6.34
C VAL A 71 10.76 -10.23 -6.71
N VAL A 72 11.53 -9.80 -5.71
CA VAL A 72 12.95 -9.42 -5.85
C VAL A 72 13.73 -10.17 -4.77
N ASP A 73 14.58 -11.11 -5.17
CA ASP A 73 15.36 -11.95 -4.25
C ASP A 73 16.85 -12.08 -4.63
N GLY A 74 17.29 -11.34 -5.66
CA GLY A 74 18.65 -11.44 -6.19
C GLY A 74 18.85 -12.54 -7.25
N THR A 75 17.89 -13.44 -7.45
CA THR A 75 18.02 -14.58 -8.39
C THR A 75 17.41 -14.32 -9.76
N ASN A 76 16.59 -13.27 -9.90
CA ASN A 76 15.96 -12.83 -11.14
C ASN A 76 16.76 -11.76 -11.91
N GLY A 77 18.03 -11.55 -11.55
CA GLY A 77 18.90 -10.55 -12.20
C GLY A 77 18.69 -9.12 -11.67
N ILE A 78 17.85 -8.94 -10.64
CA ILE A 78 17.66 -7.67 -9.93
C ILE A 78 18.46 -7.74 -8.63
N SER A 79 19.48 -6.88 -8.49
CA SER A 79 20.30 -6.86 -7.26
C SER A 79 19.47 -6.37 -6.07
N LEU A 80 19.69 -6.98 -4.90
CA LEU A 80 19.13 -6.48 -3.63
C LEU A 80 19.66 -5.07 -3.31
N ASP A 81 20.83 -4.69 -3.83
CA ASP A 81 21.37 -3.32 -3.70
C ASP A 81 20.52 -2.27 -4.44
N SER A 82 19.59 -2.69 -5.31
CA SER A 82 18.64 -1.80 -5.98
C SER A 82 17.37 -1.54 -5.17
N VAL A 83 17.24 -2.17 -4.00
CA VAL A 83 16.11 -2.01 -3.09
C VAL A 83 16.56 -1.23 -1.86
N ARG A 84 15.93 -0.08 -1.61
CA ARG A 84 16.19 0.70 -0.40
C ARG A 84 15.67 -0.05 0.83
N ASN A 85 16.41 -0.02 1.93
CA ASN A 85 15.93 -0.54 3.21
C ASN A 85 14.75 0.33 3.71
N GLY A 86 13.62 -0.30 4.04
CA GLY A 86 12.38 0.42 4.36
C GLY A 86 11.85 1.20 3.17
N THR A 87 11.99 0.68 1.95
CA THR A 87 11.42 1.34 0.76
C THR A 87 9.90 1.45 0.86
N SER A 88 9.32 2.56 0.39
CA SER A 88 7.90 2.57 0.04
C SER A 88 7.64 1.50 -1.02
N LEU A 89 6.48 0.86 -0.92
CA LEU A 89 5.98 -0.10 -1.91
C LEU A 89 4.65 0.41 -2.44
N ALA A 90 4.41 0.27 -3.74
CA ALA A 90 3.10 0.47 -4.34
C ALA A 90 2.76 -0.70 -5.25
N LEU A 91 1.49 -1.10 -5.25
CA LEU A 91 1.01 -2.27 -5.97
C LEU A 91 -0.34 -1.96 -6.60
N ASP A 92 -0.49 -2.25 -7.89
CA ASP A 92 -1.79 -2.24 -8.54
C ASP A 92 -1.99 -3.46 -9.43
N VAL A 93 -3.28 -3.73 -9.70
CA VAL A 93 -3.74 -4.76 -10.61
C VAL A 93 -4.51 -4.06 -11.73
N TYR A 94 -3.97 -4.13 -12.94
CA TYR A 94 -4.63 -3.62 -14.13
C TYR A 94 -5.53 -4.70 -14.74
N TYR A 95 -6.83 -4.41 -14.80
CA TYR A 95 -7.84 -5.28 -15.38
C TYR A 95 -7.97 -5.06 -16.88
N HIS A 96 -7.64 -6.10 -17.66
CA HIS A 96 -8.03 -6.16 -19.07
C HIS A 96 -9.40 -6.81 -19.24
N ASN A 97 -9.57 -7.98 -18.65
CA ASN A 97 -10.81 -8.77 -18.65
C ASN A 97 -10.77 -9.81 -17.52
N SER A 98 -11.81 -10.63 -17.40
CA SER A 98 -11.96 -11.60 -16.30
C SER A 98 -10.82 -12.61 -16.18
N THR A 99 -10.14 -12.94 -17.30
CA THR A 99 -9.08 -13.96 -17.35
C THR A 99 -7.67 -13.38 -17.51
N TRP A 100 -7.53 -12.08 -17.72
CA TRP A 100 -6.23 -11.44 -17.96
C TRP A 100 -6.11 -10.12 -17.20
N ARG A 101 -5.04 -10.06 -16.41
CA ARG A 101 -4.68 -8.93 -15.56
C ARG A 101 -3.18 -8.77 -15.55
N ASP A 102 -2.74 -7.55 -15.33
CA ASP A 102 -1.34 -7.25 -15.09
C ASP A 102 -1.17 -6.78 -13.64
N VAL A 103 -0.06 -7.14 -13.02
CA VAL A 103 0.33 -6.69 -11.68
C VAL A 103 1.57 -5.81 -11.82
N HIS A 104 1.48 -4.59 -11.31
CA HIS A 104 2.59 -3.65 -11.28
C HIS A 104 3.06 -3.45 -9.84
N LEU A 105 4.37 -3.55 -9.63
CA LEU A 105 5.03 -3.23 -8.37
C LEU A 105 5.96 -2.03 -8.57
N TYR A 106 5.94 -1.11 -7.63
CA TYR A 106 6.85 0.04 -7.60
C TYR A 106 7.56 0.13 -6.25
N TRP A 107 8.81 0.56 -6.27
CA TRP A 107 9.59 0.84 -5.06
C TRP A 107 10.64 1.91 -5.34
N GLN A 108 11.23 2.46 -4.28
CA GLN A 108 12.32 3.42 -4.36
C GLN A 108 13.67 2.72 -4.22
N SER A 109 14.60 2.99 -5.14
CA SER A 109 15.99 2.54 -5.01
C SER A 109 16.78 3.39 -4.01
N PRO A 110 17.98 2.97 -3.58
CA PRO A 110 18.86 3.81 -2.76
C PRO A 110 19.31 5.11 -3.43
N THR A 111 19.14 5.26 -4.74
CA THR A 111 19.43 6.50 -5.49
C THR A 111 18.18 7.35 -5.69
N ASN A 112 17.11 7.09 -4.94
CA ASN A 112 15.79 7.72 -5.02
C ASN A 112 15.03 7.50 -6.34
N ALA A 113 15.56 6.65 -7.23
CA ALA A 113 14.89 6.33 -8.48
C ALA A 113 13.68 5.43 -8.21
N ILE A 114 12.56 5.73 -8.83
CA ILE A 114 11.36 4.91 -8.76
C ILE A 114 11.51 3.75 -9.74
N LYS A 115 11.60 2.55 -9.18
CA LYS A 115 11.70 1.29 -9.91
C LYS A 115 10.31 0.74 -10.17
N THR A 116 10.17 -0.06 -11.22
CA THR A 116 8.91 -0.70 -11.61
C THR A 116 9.16 -2.13 -12.04
N LEU A 117 8.27 -3.04 -11.67
CA LEU A 117 8.20 -4.39 -12.21
C LEU A 117 6.78 -4.70 -12.62
N PHE A 118 6.66 -5.62 -13.58
CA PHE A 118 5.39 -6.07 -14.14
C PHE A 118 5.35 -7.57 -14.25
N ARG A 119 4.14 -8.12 -14.08
CA ARG A 119 3.82 -9.52 -14.33
C ARG A 119 2.40 -9.67 -14.85
N ASN A 120 2.19 -10.52 -15.86
CA ASN A 120 0.86 -10.77 -16.48
C ASN A 120 0.35 -12.22 -16.31
N ASP A 121 1.11 -13.06 -15.60
CA ASP A 121 0.82 -14.46 -15.32
C ASP A 121 0.78 -14.74 -13.80
N THR A 122 0.28 -13.77 -13.02
CA THR A 122 0.20 -13.91 -11.56
C THR A 122 -0.78 -15.03 -11.17
N SER A 123 -0.33 -15.93 -10.29
CA SER A 123 -1.14 -16.96 -9.63
C SER A 123 -1.34 -16.62 -8.16
N THR A 124 -2.51 -16.98 -7.62
CA THR A 124 -2.88 -16.90 -6.20
C THR A 124 -3.03 -18.28 -5.56
N THR A 125 -2.76 -19.36 -6.31
CA THR A 125 -2.89 -20.75 -5.85
C THR A 125 -1.59 -21.54 -5.94
N GLU A 126 -0.57 -21.01 -6.62
CA GLU A 126 0.76 -21.63 -6.74
C GLU A 126 1.88 -20.61 -6.53
N THR A 127 2.94 -21.00 -5.81
CA THR A 127 4.15 -20.17 -5.69
C THR A 127 4.81 -19.93 -7.04
N LEU A 128 5.13 -18.68 -7.32
CA LEU A 128 5.73 -18.26 -8.58
C LEU A 128 7.22 -17.95 -8.46
N SER A 129 7.97 -18.25 -9.52
CA SER A 129 9.37 -17.85 -9.65
C SER A 129 9.51 -16.33 -9.80
N PRO A 130 10.56 -15.70 -9.24
CA PRO A 130 10.76 -14.26 -9.38
C PRO A 130 11.22 -13.86 -10.80
N LYS A 131 11.62 -14.85 -11.63
CA LYS A 131 12.04 -14.63 -13.03
C LYS A 131 10.92 -14.23 -13.98
N GLY A 132 9.66 -14.41 -13.58
CA GLY A 132 8.50 -13.97 -14.36
C GLY A 132 8.25 -12.46 -14.29
N TRP A 133 8.87 -11.77 -13.33
CA TRP A 133 8.81 -10.31 -13.24
C TRP A 133 9.73 -9.68 -14.28
N THR A 134 9.22 -8.69 -15.01
CA THR A 134 9.93 -8.03 -16.10
C THR A 134 9.89 -6.51 -15.96
N TYR A 135 10.81 -5.84 -16.66
CA TYR A 135 10.83 -4.39 -16.83
C TYR A 135 10.22 -4.04 -18.19
N PRO A 136 8.92 -3.71 -18.25
CA PRO A 136 8.26 -3.35 -19.51
C PRO A 136 8.66 -1.94 -20.00
N PHE A 137 9.19 -1.09 -19.11
CA PHE A 137 9.47 0.33 -19.38
C PHE A 137 10.87 0.73 -18.90
N SER A 138 11.33 1.92 -19.31
CA SER A 138 12.53 2.54 -18.76
C SER A 138 12.45 2.65 -17.24
N THR A 139 13.30 1.87 -16.55
CA THR A 139 13.53 2.02 -15.11
C THR A 139 14.23 3.34 -14.86
N ASP A 140 13.96 3.99 -13.72
CA ASP A 140 14.61 5.24 -13.31
C ASP A 140 14.17 6.48 -14.10
N ARG A 141 13.01 6.43 -14.78
CA ARG A 141 12.38 7.62 -15.37
C ARG A 141 12.10 8.70 -14.32
N TYR A 142 11.58 8.28 -13.17
CA TYR A 142 11.16 9.15 -12.08
C TYR A 142 12.14 9.05 -10.91
N THR A 143 12.35 10.16 -10.22
CA THR A 143 13.13 10.26 -8.99
C THR A 143 12.27 10.96 -7.95
N GLY A 144 12.06 10.32 -6.80
CA GLY A 144 11.31 10.92 -5.69
C GLY A 144 12.23 11.61 -4.68
N ALA A 145 11.63 12.28 -3.69
CA ALA A 145 12.32 12.73 -2.48
C ALA A 145 12.93 11.55 -1.70
N ASP A 146 13.88 11.83 -0.83
CA ASP A 146 14.45 10.80 0.04
C ASP A 146 13.38 10.20 0.97
N GLY A 147 13.09 8.91 0.85
CA GLY A 147 12.06 8.22 1.63
C GLY A 147 10.64 8.36 1.08
N SER A 148 10.47 9.03 -0.07
CA SER A 148 9.18 9.36 -0.67
C SER A 148 8.19 8.19 -0.68
N SER A 149 6.97 8.47 -0.21
CA SER A 149 5.85 7.56 -0.32
C SER A 149 5.42 7.43 -1.79
N ILE A 150 5.13 6.21 -2.21
CA ILE A 150 4.68 5.88 -3.58
C ILE A 150 3.30 5.27 -3.45
N VAL A 151 2.36 5.73 -4.26
CA VAL A 151 1.06 5.07 -4.47
C VAL A 151 0.85 4.83 -5.95
N SER A 152 0.17 3.74 -6.29
CA SER A 152 -0.15 3.43 -7.67
C SER A 152 -1.62 3.05 -7.81
N TYR A 153 -2.11 3.21 -9.02
CA TYR A 153 -3.45 2.81 -9.42
C TYR A 153 -3.38 2.23 -10.82
N GLY A 154 -4.04 1.10 -11.02
CA GLY A 154 -4.30 0.51 -12.33
C GLY A 154 -5.80 0.47 -12.54
N ARG A 155 -6.27 0.46 -13.79
CA ARG A 155 -7.69 0.28 -14.09
C ARG A 155 -8.22 -1.01 -13.46
N GLN A 156 -8.85 -0.94 -12.29
CA GLN A 156 -9.28 -2.13 -11.54
C GLN A 156 -10.64 -2.69 -11.97
N CYS A 157 -11.49 -1.84 -12.57
CA CYS A 157 -12.85 -2.20 -12.96
C CYS A 157 -13.34 -1.44 -14.20
N VAL A 158 -14.51 -1.84 -14.73
CA VAL A 158 -15.13 -1.17 -15.89
C VAL A 158 -15.66 0.23 -15.59
N TYR A 159 -15.93 0.51 -14.30
CA TYR A 159 -16.44 1.78 -13.78
C TYR A 159 -15.35 2.67 -13.15
N CYS A 160 -14.10 2.25 -13.28
CA CYS A 160 -12.97 2.91 -12.69
C CYS A 160 -12.22 3.75 -13.75
N THR A 161 -11.40 4.70 -13.30
CA THR A 161 -10.54 5.53 -14.15
C THR A 161 -9.68 4.66 -15.06
N LEU A 162 -9.50 5.07 -16.31
CA LEU A 162 -8.68 4.31 -17.28
C LEU A 162 -7.20 4.43 -16.94
N TYR A 163 -6.35 3.53 -17.46
CA TYR A 163 -4.88 3.64 -17.40
C TYR A 163 -4.24 3.26 -16.06
N THR A 164 -2.91 3.25 -16.05
CA THR A 164 -2.08 3.06 -14.86
C THR A 164 -1.45 4.39 -14.47
N TYR A 165 -1.42 4.68 -13.18
CA TYR A 165 -0.86 5.89 -12.61
C TYR A 165 0.06 5.54 -11.45
N ILE A 166 1.08 6.35 -11.29
CA ILE A 166 1.91 6.37 -10.09
C ILE A 166 1.96 7.80 -9.58
N PHE A 167 1.98 7.96 -8.27
CA PHE A 167 2.17 9.22 -7.60
C PHE A 167 3.21 9.08 -6.50
N PHE A 168 4.04 10.10 -6.37
CA PHE A 168 5.11 10.15 -5.39
C PHE A 168 5.44 11.61 -5.09
N GLN A 169 6.09 11.84 -3.96
CA GLN A 169 6.60 13.17 -3.62
C GLN A 169 8.00 13.38 -4.22
N ASP A 170 8.26 14.55 -4.77
CA ASP A 170 9.58 14.95 -5.27
C ASP A 170 10.45 15.66 -4.23
N ASP A 171 11.66 16.07 -4.61
CA ASP A 171 12.61 16.75 -3.73
C ASP A 171 12.25 18.22 -3.43
N THR A 172 11.18 18.74 -4.04
CA THR A 172 10.57 20.04 -3.74
C THR A 172 9.32 19.93 -2.87
N ASP A 173 9.06 18.73 -2.34
CA ASP A 173 7.89 18.35 -1.53
C ASP A 173 6.55 18.37 -2.28
N ASP A 174 6.56 18.53 -3.60
CA ASP A 174 5.36 18.51 -4.44
C ASP A 174 4.92 17.06 -4.75
N VAL A 175 3.62 16.87 -5.01
CA VAL A 175 3.12 15.59 -5.53
C VAL A 175 3.29 15.59 -7.05
N LEU A 176 4.09 14.64 -7.52
CA LEU A 176 4.24 14.32 -8.93
C LEU A 176 3.59 12.98 -9.23
N GLY A 177 3.44 12.69 -10.51
CA GLY A 177 2.96 11.43 -11.01
C GLY A 177 3.28 11.19 -12.46
N GLY A 178 2.98 9.98 -12.87
CA GLY A 178 3.01 9.55 -14.25
C GLY A 178 1.72 8.82 -14.59
N VAL A 179 1.29 8.90 -15.84
CA VAL A 179 0.24 8.06 -16.40
C VAL A 179 0.77 7.25 -17.58
N LEU A 180 0.45 5.96 -17.60
CA LEU A 180 0.77 5.02 -18.66
C LEU A 180 -0.50 4.71 -19.45
N PHE A 181 -0.63 5.32 -20.64
CA PHE A 181 -1.83 5.19 -21.47
C PHE A 181 -1.93 3.85 -22.21
N HIS A 182 -0.78 3.30 -22.60
CA HIS A 182 -0.67 2.09 -23.41
C HIS A 182 0.58 1.29 -23.01
N ALA A 183 0.49 -0.04 -23.07
CA ALA A 183 1.51 -0.93 -22.50
C ALA A 183 2.88 -0.96 -23.21
N ASN A 184 3.10 -0.29 -24.36
CA ASN A 184 4.16 -0.70 -25.30
C ASN A 184 5.03 0.40 -25.99
N GLU A 185 5.00 1.68 -25.59
CA GLU A 185 6.01 2.67 -26.03
C GLU A 185 6.54 3.40 -24.78
N ASP A 186 7.63 4.19 -24.84
CA ASP A 186 8.15 4.98 -23.69
C ASP A 186 7.09 6.01 -23.22
N GLY A 187 6.02 5.52 -22.60
CA GLY A 187 4.65 6.01 -22.70
C GLY A 187 4.09 6.50 -21.38
N TRP A 188 4.97 6.81 -20.45
CA TRP A 188 4.64 7.58 -19.26
C TRP A 188 4.52 9.06 -19.64
N THR A 189 3.37 9.66 -19.37
CA THR A 189 3.16 11.10 -19.46
C THR A 189 3.14 11.68 -18.05
N ASP A 190 3.86 12.78 -17.85
CA ASP A 190 4.00 13.38 -16.54
C ASP A 190 2.69 14.04 -16.06
N ARG A 191 2.50 14.05 -14.74
CA ARG A 191 1.36 14.65 -14.03
C ARG A 191 1.90 15.37 -12.81
N ASN A 192 1.82 16.70 -12.82
CA ASN A 192 2.35 17.51 -11.72
C ASN A 192 1.21 18.31 -11.12
N PHE A 193 1.14 18.37 -9.79
CA PHE A 193 0.08 19.06 -9.06
C PHE A 193 0.67 20.27 -8.34
N THR A 194 0.59 21.45 -8.97
CA THR A 194 1.27 22.67 -8.50
C THR A 194 0.38 23.63 -7.71
N GLU A 195 -0.95 23.47 -7.80
CA GLU A 195 -1.94 24.35 -7.16
C GLU A 195 -2.70 23.62 -6.04
N ILE A 196 -1.98 22.83 -5.24
CA ILE A 196 -2.53 22.07 -4.12
C ILE A 196 -2.03 22.64 -2.79
N THR A 197 -2.62 22.20 -1.69
CA THR A 197 -2.06 22.54 -0.37
C THR A 197 -0.71 21.84 -0.24
N SER A 198 0.36 22.59 0.06
CA SER A 198 1.72 22.04 0.07
C SER A 198 1.82 20.82 1.01
N PRO A 199 2.25 19.65 0.49
CA PRO A 199 2.49 18.48 1.31
C PRO A 199 3.59 18.72 2.34
N ALA A 200 3.56 17.99 3.45
CA ALA A 200 4.69 17.91 4.37
C ALA A 200 5.82 17.08 3.72
N ALA A 201 7.06 17.45 4.01
CA ALA A 201 8.21 16.69 3.54
C ALA A 201 8.13 15.23 4.00
N ASN A 202 8.34 14.31 3.07
CA ASN A 202 8.26 12.86 3.27
C ASN A 202 6.91 12.39 3.87
N THR A 203 5.80 13.00 3.44
CA THR A 203 4.46 12.58 3.87
C THR A 203 4.11 11.19 3.31
N SER A 204 3.37 10.42 4.11
CA SER A 204 2.65 9.26 3.58
C SER A 204 1.63 9.72 2.53
N LEU A 205 1.54 8.99 1.43
CA LEU A 205 0.50 9.12 0.42
C LEU A 205 -0.44 7.92 0.52
N ALA A 206 -1.75 8.17 0.42
CA ALA A 206 -2.76 7.13 0.24
C ALA A 206 -3.61 7.43 -0.98
N LEU A 207 -4.00 6.39 -1.72
CA LEU A 207 -4.85 6.54 -2.91
C LEU A 207 -6.16 5.78 -2.72
N ALA A 208 -7.27 6.46 -2.99
CA ALA A 208 -8.59 5.85 -3.11
C ALA A 208 -9.16 6.08 -4.51
N VAL A 209 -9.88 5.10 -5.03
CA VAL A 209 -10.50 5.19 -6.37
C VAL A 209 -11.85 5.88 -6.25
N VAL A 210 -12.22 6.68 -7.25
CA VAL A 210 -13.57 7.25 -7.38
C VAL A 210 -14.26 6.56 -8.56
N PRO A 211 -14.98 5.46 -8.34
CA PRO A 211 -15.70 4.78 -9.42
C PRO A 211 -16.99 5.54 -9.76
N ALA A 212 -17.39 5.47 -11.03
CA ALA A 212 -18.66 6.02 -11.52
C ALA A 212 -19.20 5.17 -12.67
N THR A 213 -20.53 5.08 -12.77
CA THR A 213 -21.19 4.38 -13.88
C THR A 213 -20.99 5.11 -15.20
N ASN A 214 -21.03 6.45 -15.17
CA ASN A 214 -20.61 7.31 -16.26
C ASN A 214 -19.08 7.48 -16.29
N SER A 215 -18.54 7.96 -17.42
CA SER A 215 -17.09 8.11 -17.59
C SER A 215 -16.54 9.45 -17.07
N SER A 216 -17.36 10.49 -16.97
CA SER A 216 -16.93 11.85 -16.60
C SER A 216 -16.66 12.00 -15.12
N ASP A 217 -17.30 11.17 -14.29
CA ASP A 217 -17.30 11.34 -12.83
C ASP A 217 -16.34 10.35 -12.15
N ARG A 218 -15.53 9.64 -12.95
CA ARG A 218 -14.49 8.74 -12.46
C ARG A 218 -13.27 9.55 -12.06
N GLY A 219 -12.52 9.06 -11.08
CA GLY A 219 -11.30 9.73 -10.65
C GLY A 219 -10.54 8.96 -9.61
N MET A 220 -9.63 9.66 -8.96
CA MET A 220 -8.83 9.20 -7.84
C MET A 220 -8.76 10.30 -6.81
N ILE A 221 -8.57 9.91 -5.55
CA ILE A 221 -8.24 10.83 -4.47
C ILE A 221 -6.91 10.39 -3.88
N ILE A 222 -6.01 11.35 -3.71
CA ILE A 222 -4.74 11.20 -3.00
C ILE A 222 -4.87 11.93 -1.66
N PHE A 223 -4.60 11.23 -0.57
CA PHE A 223 -4.55 11.80 0.78
C PHE A 223 -3.11 11.91 1.25
N TYR A 224 -2.80 13.00 1.95
CA TYR A 224 -1.47 13.29 2.46
C TYR A 224 -1.53 14.28 3.64
N GLN A 225 -0.45 14.38 4.39
CA GLN A 225 -0.28 15.41 5.42
C GLN A 225 0.26 16.69 4.77
N THR A 226 -0.30 17.84 5.11
CA THR A 226 0.20 19.15 4.68
C THR A 226 1.38 19.60 5.53
N GLY A 227 2.17 20.56 5.04
CA GLY A 227 3.24 21.18 5.84
C GLY A 227 2.77 21.88 7.13
N SER A 228 1.46 22.10 7.30
CA SER A 228 0.88 22.61 8.55
C SER A 228 0.39 21.50 9.50
N GLY A 229 0.62 20.23 9.17
CA GLY A 229 0.26 19.09 10.02
C GLY A 229 -1.22 18.71 9.99
N VAL A 230 -1.94 18.94 8.89
CA VAL A 230 -3.33 18.47 8.72
C VAL A 230 -3.46 17.51 7.56
N LEU A 231 -4.45 16.63 7.59
CA LEU A 231 -4.81 15.77 6.47
C LEU A 231 -5.36 16.63 5.33
N ALA A 232 -4.90 16.39 4.12
CA ALA A 232 -5.43 16.97 2.89
C ALA A 232 -5.89 15.90 1.92
N GLN A 233 -6.78 16.32 1.03
CA GLN A 233 -7.31 15.57 -0.09
C GLN A 233 -6.93 16.29 -1.38
N LEU A 234 -6.38 15.55 -2.34
CA LEU A 234 -6.24 15.93 -3.74
C LEU A 234 -7.15 15.05 -4.59
N THR A 235 -8.16 15.63 -5.22
CA THR A 235 -9.03 14.95 -6.19
C THR A 235 -8.47 15.13 -7.60
N TYR A 236 -8.39 14.05 -8.36
CA TYR A 236 -7.94 14.05 -9.75
C TYR A 236 -8.91 13.25 -10.64
N ASP A 237 -9.34 13.85 -11.75
CA ASP A 237 -10.32 13.25 -12.68
C ASP A 237 -9.72 12.18 -13.63
N GLY A 238 -8.42 11.94 -13.55
CA GLY A 238 -7.73 10.99 -14.43
C GLY A 238 -7.27 11.58 -15.76
N ASP A 239 -7.55 12.85 -16.03
CA ASP A 239 -7.10 13.58 -17.22
C ASP A 239 -6.26 14.81 -16.84
N SER A 240 -6.89 15.97 -16.68
CA SER A 240 -6.21 17.24 -16.41
C SER A 240 -6.83 18.03 -15.26
N GLY A 241 -8.07 17.73 -14.85
CA GLY A 241 -8.75 18.41 -13.76
C GLY A 241 -8.31 17.86 -12.41
N TYR A 242 -7.84 18.76 -11.54
CA TYR A 242 -7.56 18.42 -10.15
C TYR A 242 -7.96 19.55 -9.22
N SER A 243 -8.21 19.21 -7.96
CA SER A 243 -8.51 20.18 -6.89
C SER A 243 -8.04 19.65 -5.55
N GLY A 244 -7.69 20.56 -4.64
CA GLY A 244 -7.22 20.21 -3.30
C GLY A 244 -8.04 20.86 -2.20
N GLN A 245 -8.19 20.18 -1.07
CA GLN A 245 -8.77 20.74 0.16
C GLN A 245 -8.09 20.16 1.40
N THR A 246 -8.18 20.88 2.51
CA THR A 246 -7.77 20.38 3.83
C THR A 246 -8.96 19.77 4.56
N LEU A 247 -8.70 18.75 5.36
CA LEU A 247 -9.67 18.06 6.19
C LEU A 247 -9.43 18.39 7.67
N SER A 248 -10.46 18.22 8.50
CA SER A 248 -10.45 18.55 9.93
C SER A 248 -9.72 17.51 10.81
N ARG A 249 -8.63 16.93 10.30
CA ARG A 249 -7.79 15.95 11.01
C ARG A 249 -6.37 16.49 11.14
N GLY A 250 -5.94 16.72 12.37
CA GLY A 250 -4.52 16.95 12.68
C GLY A 250 -3.72 15.65 12.56
N LEU A 251 -2.49 15.75 12.08
CA LEU A 251 -1.53 14.66 11.93
C LEU A 251 -0.17 15.12 12.46
N VAL A 252 0.59 14.21 13.04
CA VAL A 252 1.97 14.48 13.43
C VAL A 252 2.94 14.00 12.35
N ASP A 253 4.19 14.41 12.46
CA ASP A 253 5.23 14.00 11.52
C ASP A 253 5.31 12.48 11.40
N LYS A 254 5.36 11.98 10.16
CA LYS A 254 5.45 10.56 9.81
C LYS A 254 4.22 9.72 10.17
N SER A 255 3.05 10.35 10.33
CA SER A 255 1.78 9.63 10.31
C SER A 255 1.64 8.78 9.04
N SER A 256 1.28 7.50 9.17
CA SER A 256 0.89 6.68 8.01
C SER A 256 -0.59 6.92 7.70
N VAL A 257 -0.87 7.07 6.41
CA VAL A 257 -2.21 7.26 5.86
C VAL A 257 -2.52 6.08 4.95
N ILE A 258 -3.69 5.47 5.12
CA ILE A 258 -4.27 4.52 4.15
C ILE A 258 -5.71 4.92 3.87
N ALA A 259 -6.19 4.66 2.66
CA ALA A 259 -7.54 5.04 2.27
C ALA A 259 -8.15 4.03 1.30
N PHE A 260 -9.46 3.83 1.42
CA PHE A 260 -10.25 3.12 0.42
C PHE A 260 -11.61 3.79 0.27
N SER A 261 -12.27 3.49 -0.85
CA SER A 261 -13.59 4.01 -1.18
C SER A 261 -14.65 2.93 -1.19
N THR A 262 -15.90 3.37 -1.17
CA THR A 262 -17.09 2.54 -1.29
C THR A 262 -18.09 3.21 -2.23
N GLY A 263 -18.95 2.41 -2.88
CA GLY A 263 -20.02 2.89 -3.76
C GLY A 263 -19.54 3.61 -5.03
N PHE A 264 -20.36 4.52 -5.56
CA PHE A 264 -20.17 5.20 -6.84
C PHE A 264 -20.44 6.70 -6.73
N ASN A 265 -19.68 7.52 -7.45
CA ASN A 265 -19.76 8.98 -7.41
C ASN A 265 -21.02 9.56 -8.06
N ASP A 266 -21.64 8.81 -8.96
CA ASP A 266 -22.81 9.23 -9.73
C ASP A 266 -24.12 8.56 -9.27
N THR A 267 -24.12 7.94 -8.08
CA THR A 267 -25.33 7.45 -7.41
C THR A 267 -25.57 8.24 -6.12
N GLU A 268 -26.83 8.62 -5.87
CA GLU A 268 -27.19 9.70 -4.92
C GLU A 268 -26.81 9.47 -3.43
N SER A 269 -26.24 8.32 -3.04
CA SER A 269 -25.94 8.03 -1.62
C SER A 269 -24.89 6.95 -1.36
N ASP A 270 -24.11 6.51 -2.35
CA ASP A 270 -23.23 5.34 -2.14
C ASP A 270 -21.74 5.69 -2.01
N LEU A 271 -21.28 6.84 -2.53
CA LEU A 271 -19.87 7.19 -2.45
C LEU A 271 -19.46 7.50 -1.01
N GLY A 272 -18.57 6.67 -0.49
CA GLY A 272 -17.95 6.84 0.81
C GLY A 272 -16.44 6.69 0.72
N PHE A 273 -15.75 7.26 1.70
CA PHE A 273 -14.31 7.08 1.88
C PHE A 273 -14.02 6.77 3.33
N GLN A 274 -13.05 5.88 3.54
CA GLN A 274 -12.48 5.58 4.84
C GLN A 274 -10.99 5.92 4.75
N VAL A 275 -10.54 6.86 5.59
CA VAL A 275 -9.13 7.26 5.70
C VAL A 275 -8.67 6.94 7.11
N LEU A 276 -7.81 5.93 7.22
CA LEU A 276 -7.22 5.54 8.50
C LEU A 276 -5.84 6.17 8.61
N THR A 277 -5.58 6.75 9.77
CA THR A 277 -4.31 7.41 10.06
C THR A 277 -3.73 6.84 11.33
N THR A 278 -2.43 6.61 11.35
CA THR A 278 -1.69 6.33 12.59
C THR A 278 -0.79 7.49 12.90
N ASP A 279 -0.54 7.66 14.18
CA ASP A 279 0.45 8.58 14.69
C ASP A 279 1.49 7.72 15.43
N PRO A 280 2.78 7.80 15.07
CA PRO A 280 3.84 7.01 15.71
C PRO A 280 4.02 7.33 17.20
N ASP A 281 3.56 8.50 17.65
CA ASP A 281 3.60 8.99 19.03
C ASP A 281 2.24 8.88 19.75
N ALA A 282 1.17 8.44 19.08
CA ALA A 282 -0.16 8.23 19.68
C ALA A 282 -0.54 6.74 19.79
N ASP A 283 -1.47 6.47 20.71
CA ASP A 283 -1.83 5.11 21.12
C ASP A 283 -2.84 4.40 20.18
N GLY A 284 -3.12 4.91 18.97
CA GLY A 284 -4.24 4.37 18.18
C GLY A 284 -4.30 4.69 16.69
N VAL A 285 -5.24 4.03 16.02
CA VAL A 285 -5.61 4.28 14.61
C VAL A 285 -6.83 5.20 14.59
N LEU A 286 -6.71 6.36 13.97
CA LEU A 286 -7.78 7.36 13.88
C LEU A 286 -8.51 7.26 12.55
N LEU A 287 -9.83 7.42 12.57
CA LEU A 287 -10.67 7.40 11.38
C LEU A 287 -11.06 8.82 10.93
N THR A 288 -10.95 9.08 9.64
CA THR A 288 -11.63 10.19 8.96
C THR A 288 -12.43 9.60 7.81
N TYR A 289 -13.73 9.87 7.74
CA TYR A 289 -14.61 9.28 6.74
C TYR A 289 -15.42 10.34 6.00
N TYR A 290 -15.85 10.00 4.79
CA TYR A 290 -16.77 10.80 4.00
C TYR A 290 -18.12 10.09 3.91
N HIS A 291 -19.19 10.81 4.21
CA HIS A 291 -20.56 10.32 4.14
C HIS A 291 -21.51 11.51 3.92
N ASP A 292 -22.55 11.31 3.10
CA ASP A 292 -23.60 12.31 2.85
C ASP A 292 -23.11 13.72 2.48
N GLY A 293 -22.01 13.81 1.73
CA GLY A 293 -21.46 15.10 1.28
C GLY A 293 -20.41 15.71 2.21
N ASP A 294 -20.22 15.14 3.40
CA ASP A 294 -19.40 15.74 4.45
C ASP A 294 -18.26 14.82 4.91
N TRP A 295 -17.13 15.46 5.24
CA TRP A 295 -16.01 14.80 5.89
C TRP A 295 -16.13 14.90 7.41
N VAL A 296 -16.00 13.76 8.08
CA VAL A 296 -16.06 13.64 9.54
C VAL A 296 -14.78 13.05 10.07
N ALA A 297 -14.14 13.78 11.00
CA ALA A 297 -13.04 13.28 11.81
C ALA A 297 -13.61 12.55 13.04
N SER A 298 -13.56 11.22 13.04
CA SER A 298 -14.06 10.37 14.14
C SER A 298 -12.99 10.08 15.20
N ASP A 299 -13.32 9.29 16.20
CA ASP A 299 -12.38 8.85 17.22
C ASP A 299 -11.53 7.65 16.74
N GLU A 300 -10.82 7.03 17.68
CA GLU A 300 -9.99 5.85 17.46
C GLU A 300 -10.81 4.61 17.05
N VAL A 301 -10.28 3.83 16.11
CA VAL A 301 -10.78 2.51 15.73
C VAL A 301 -10.13 1.46 16.64
N ALA A 302 -10.74 1.20 17.79
CA ALA A 302 -10.20 0.29 18.81
C ALA A 302 -9.83 -1.11 18.28
N ALA A 303 -10.58 -1.63 17.30
CA ALA A 303 -10.31 -2.92 16.67
C ALA A 303 -8.96 -2.98 15.92
N LEU A 304 -8.40 -1.82 15.55
CA LEU A 304 -7.13 -1.67 14.84
C LEU A 304 -6.00 -1.15 15.75
N SER A 305 -6.20 -1.04 17.07
CA SER A 305 -5.20 -0.52 18.02
C SER A 305 -3.80 -1.14 17.86
N SER A 306 -3.70 -2.43 17.55
CA SER A 306 -2.40 -3.09 17.32
C SER A 306 -1.62 -2.55 16.13
N CYS A 307 -2.28 -1.93 15.15
CA CYS A 307 -1.66 -1.33 13.97
C CYS A 307 -0.86 -0.07 14.29
N ALA A 308 -1.19 0.62 15.39
CA ALA A 308 -0.53 1.88 15.77
C ALA A 308 0.96 1.68 16.07
N SER A 309 1.31 0.57 16.73
CA SER A 309 2.66 0.26 17.23
C SER A 309 3.79 0.38 16.21
N ARG A 310 3.51 0.11 14.93
CA ARG A 310 4.49 0.12 13.84
C ARG A 310 4.20 1.16 12.77
N SER A 311 3.03 1.80 12.82
CA SER A 311 2.53 2.73 11.80
C SER A 311 2.74 2.24 10.35
N SER A 312 2.65 0.92 10.14
CA SER A 312 2.78 0.32 8.82
C SER A 312 1.48 -0.39 8.48
N MET A 313 0.75 0.21 7.55
CA MET A 313 -0.55 -0.26 7.12
C MET A 313 -0.63 -0.28 5.60
N ALA A 314 -1.47 -1.17 5.08
CA ALA A 314 -1.89 -1.18 3.68
C ALA A 314 -3.38 -1.51 3.60
N VAL A 315 -4.01 -1.11 2.50
CA VAL A 315 -5.43 -1.39 2.25
C VAL A 315 -5.67 -1.67 0.78
N ASN A 316 -6.78 -2.35 0.48
CA ASN A 316 -7.25 -2.55 -0.89
C ASN A 316 -8.76 -2.29 -1.01
N LEU A 317 -9.28 -2.23 -2.24
CA LEU A 317 -10.71 -1.98 -2.50
C LEU A 317 -11.64 -3.11 -2.02
N GLY A 318 -11.08 -4.29 -1.73
CA GLY A 318 -11.75 -5.39 -1.05
C GLY A 318 -12.01 -5.13 0.44
N ARG A 319 -11.75 -3.90 0.93
CA ARG A 319 -11.98 -3.45 2.31
C ARG A 319 -11.14 -4.24 3.32
N ARG A 320 -9.97 -4.72 2.89
CA ARG A 320 -9.00 -5.43 3.72
C ARG A 320 -7.89 -4.49 4.13
N VAL A 321 -7.69 -4.37 5.44
CA VAL A 321 -6.61 -3.60 6.05
C VAL A 321 -5.56 -4.59 6.55
N TYR A 322 -4.30 -4.31 6.25
CA TYR A 322 -3.16 -5.09 6.71
C TYR A 322 -2.27 -4.22 7.57
N CYS A 323 -1.79 -4.76 8.68
CA CYS A 323 -0.87 -4.04 9.56
C CYS A 323 0.31 -4.93 9.95
N VAL A 324 1.50 -4.34 10.01
CA VAL A 324 2.61 -4.96 10.72
C VAL A 324 2.35 -4.79 12.22
N VAL A 325 2.36 -5.90 12.95
CA VAL A 325 2.15 -5.90 14.40
C VAL A 325 3.25 -6.67 15.12
N ASP A 326 3.51 -6.28 16.35
CA ASP A 326 4.40 -7.02 17.24
C ASP A 326 3.89 -8.44 17.48
N ALA A 327 4.82 -9.39 17.42
CA ALA A 327 4.64 -10.78 17.79
C ALA A 327 5.52 -11.11 19.01
N ASP A 328 5.49 -12.38 19.43
CA ASP A 328 6.31 -12.84 20.54
C ASP A 328 7.81 -12.72 20.21
N HIS A 329 8.64 -12.60 21.24
CA HIS A 329 10.10 -12.58 21.12
C HIS A 329 10.69 -11.45 20.24
N GLY A 330 9.96 -10.36 20.03
CA GLY A 330 10.43 -9.20 19.27
C GLY A 330 10.39 -9.41 17.74
N GLU A 331 9.70 -10.46 17.29
CA GLU A 331 9.34 -10.65 15.89
C GLU A 331 8.13 -9.78 15.52
N VAL A 332 7.89 -9.65 14.22
CA VAL A 332 6.71 -8.98 13.68
C VAL A 332 5.98 -9.91 12.74
N LYS A 333 4.68 -9.66 12.53
CA LYS A 333 3.85 -10.36 11.56
C LYS A 333 2.90 -9.40 10.88
N ILE A 334 2.38 -9.79 9.71
CA ILE A 334 1.32 -9.05 9.03
C ILE A 334 -0.03 -9.67 9.44
N VAL A 335 -0.94 -8.84 9.94
CA VAL A 335 -2.30 -9.26 10.31
C VAL A 335 -3.31 -8.58 9.40
N GLU A 336 -4.37 -9.29 9.06
CA GLU A 336 -5.47 -8.82 8.23
C GLU A 336 -6.71 -8.50 9.07
N TRP A 337 -7.38 -7.40 8.72
CA TRP A 337 -8.71 -7.03 9.16
C TRP A 337 -9.62 -6.77 7.97
N VAL A 338 -10.93 -6.96 8.17
CA VAL A 338 -11.96 -6.63 7.19
C VAL A 338 -12.92 -5.61 7.77
N TRP A 339 -13.17 -4.55 7.02
CA TRP A 339 -14.19 -3.58 7.37
C TRP A 339 -15.60 -4.17 7.17
N ARG A 340 -16.46 -4.00 8.17
CA ARG A 340 -17.84 -4.50 8.22
C ARG A 340 -18.89 -3.40 8.17
N GLY A 341 -18.46 -2.14 8.03
CA GLY A 341 -19.39 -1.04 7.91
C GLY A 341 -20.24 -1.14 6.64
N GLU A 342 -21.42 -0.56 6.72
CA GLU A 342 -22.33 -0.42 5.60
C GLU A 342 -22.21 1.01 5.05
N PRO A 343 -21.71 1.22 3.82
CA PRO A 343 -21.47 2.56 3.26
C PRO A 343 -22.66 3.52 3.32
N SER A 344 -23.87 2.97 3.14
CA SER A 344 -25.15 3.68 3.15
C SER A 344 -25.87 3.60 4.50
N GLY A 345 -25.25 2.95 5.48
CA GLY A 345 -25.84 2.62 6.76
C GLY A 345 -25.46 3.58 7.87
N ASP A 346 -25.78 3.17 9.10
CA ASP A 346 -25.44 3.91 10.31
C ASP A 346 -23.92 4.12 10.43
N THR A 347 -23.50 5.36 10.70
CA THR A 347 -22.10 5.75 10.90
C THR A 347 -21.45 5.00 12.06
N ASP A 348 -22.23 4.49 13.02
CA ASP A 348 -21.75 3.64 14.11
C ASP A 348 -21.03 2.36 13.59
N SER A 349 -21.35 1.92 12.36
CA SER A 349 -20.71 0.76 11.74
C SER A 349 -19.37 1.08 11.09
N PHE A 350 -18.98 2.35 10.93
CA PHE A 350 -17.81 2.73 10.15
C PHE A 350 -16.50 2.39 10.85
N SER A 351 -16.50 2.31 12.18
CA SER A 351 -15.36 1.79 12.97
C SER A 351 -15.39 0.27 13.16
N SER A 352 -16.28 -0.45 12.48
CA SER A 352 -16.43 -1.91 12.62
C SER A 352 -15.41 -2.66 11.76
N TYR A 353 -14.45 -3.29 12.42
CA TYR A 353 -13.43 -4.13 11.79
C TYR A 353 -13.33 -5.47 12.51
N ASP A 354 -13.37 -6.56 11.73
CA ASP A 354 -13.10 -7.90 12.23
C ASP A 354 -11.66 -8.29 11.91
N LYS A 355 -10.94 -8.80 12.90
CA LYS A 355 -9.66 -9.46 12.65
C LYS A 355 -9.91 -10.77 11.89
N VAL A 356 -9.24 -10.93 10.76
CA VAL A 356 -9.37 -12.10 9.88
C VAL A 356 -8.34 -13.16 10.28
N GLY A 357 -7.06 -12.79 10.31
CA GLY A 357 -5.99 -13.75 10.51
C GLY A 357 -4.60 -13.15 10.35
N THR A 358 -3.59 -14.02 10.34
CA THR A 358 -2.21 -13.65 10.01
C THR A 358 -1.98 -13.98 8.54
N VAL A 359 -1.31 -13.09 7.82
CA VAL A 359 -0.85 -13.33 6.45
C VAL A 359 0.42 -14.18 6.52
N ASP A 360 0.51 -15.25 5.72
CA ASP A 360 1.75 -16.03 5.64
C ASP A 360 2.84 -15.17 4.99
N THR A 361 4.06 -15.15 5.53
CA THR A 361 5.16 -14.27 5.06
C THR A 361 6.47 -14.97 4.81
#